data_AF-A0A0J8VHS4-F1
#
_entry.id   AF-A0A0J8VHS4-F1
#
_cell.length_a   1.000
_cell.length_b   1.000
_cell.length_c   1.000
_cell.angle_alpha   90.00
_cell.angle_beta   90.00
_cell.angle_gamma   90.00
#
_symmetry.space_group_name_H-M   'P 1'
#
loop_
_entity.id
_entity.type
_entity.pdbx_description
1 polymer ?
#
loop_
_entity_poly.entity_id
_entity_poly.type
_entity_poly.pdbx_seq_one_letter_code
_entity_poly.pdbx_strand_id
1 'polypeptide(L)'
;MPPDIKTWASRFENASFPAISAAPVSPLAREDFSTQISNTALSLGQNWNPQVSSGLGKSLQDDFAGDVPFDGANYKFYRHTYNGFDIYSANLWWDKAERDIDDYIIAQITLHTPQYKTRRGVGVGATADEIARLFGPGKRVD
;
A
#
# COMPACT_ATOMS: atom_id res chain seq x y z
N MET A 1 -9.08 -48.41 9.72
CA MET A 1 -8.46 -47.73 10.87
C MET A 1 -7.73 -46.50 10.34
N PRO A 2 -8.00 -45.30 10.86
CA PRO A 2 -7.16 -44.14 10.56
C PRO A 2 -5.73 -44.38 11.09
N PRO A 3 -4.69 -43.91 10.39
CA PRO A 3 -3.32 -44.04 10.86
C PRO A 3 -3.14 -43.35 12.22
N ASP A 4 -2.31 -43.93 13.08
CA ASP A 4 -2.05 -43.37 14.41
C ASP A 4 -1.33 -42.01 14.30
N ILE A 5 -1.63 -41.13 15.26
CA ILE A 5 -1.14 -39.74 15.29
C ILE A 5 0.39 -39.68 15.35
N LYS A 6 1.08 -40.68 15.91
CA LYS A 6 2.55 -40.72 15.96
C LYS A 6 3.14 -41.02 14.58
N THR A 7 2.51 -41.90 13.81
CA THR A 7 2.90 -42.22 12.42
C THR A 7 2.61 -41.05 11.45
N TRP A 8 1.63 -40.21 11.75
CA TRP A 8 1.41 -38.97 11.00
C TRP A 8 2.47 -37.91 11.33
N ALA A 9 2.82 -37.74 12.61
CA ALA A 9 3.76 -36.73 13.08
C ALA A 9 5.22 -36.98 12.62
N SER A 10 5.66 -38.23 12.59
CA SER A 10 7.04 -38.60 12.20
C SER A 10 7.39 -38.25 10.74
N ARG A 11 6.39 -37.99 9.88
CA ARG A 11 6.59 -37.54 8.49
C ARG A 11 7.15 -36.12 8.40
N PHE A 12 7.03 -35.34 9.47
CA PHE A 12 7.49 -33.94 9.51
C PHE A 12 8.78 -33.76 10.33
N GLU A 13 9.22 -34.77 11.08
CA GLU A 13 10.42 -34.69 11.93
C GLU A 13 11.72 -34.57 11.11
N ASN A 14 11.72 -35.02 9.85
CA ASN A 14 12.85 -34.90 8.92
C ASN A 14 12.53 -34.04 7.68
N ALA A 15 11.44 -33.27 7.71
CA ALA A 15 11.13 -32.34 6.63
C ALA A 15 12.11 -31.16 6.69
N SER A 16 13.21 -31.26 5.94
CA SER A 16 14.01 -30.09 5.60
C SER A 16 13.20 -29.25 4.63
N PHE A 17 12.51 -28.25 5.15
CA PHE A 17 11.95 -27.20 4.30
C PHE A 17 13.13 -26.50 3.63
N PRO A 18 13.15 -26.34 2.29
CA PRO A 18 14.20 -25.58 1.65
C PRO A 18 14.18 -24.17 2.27
N ALA A 19 15.28 -23.81 2.92
CA ALA A 19 15.52 -22.42 3.25
C ALA A 19 15.62 -21.68 1.92
N ILE A 20 14.59 -20.91 1.58
CA ILE A 20 14.65 -20.00 0.46
C ILE A 20 15.73 -18.99 0.84
N SER A 21 16.94 -19.20 0.33
CA SER A 21 17.99 -18.19 0.34
C SER A 21 17.51 -17.06 -0.56
N ALA A 22 16.67 -16.18 0.00
CA ALA A 22 16.25 -14.98 -0.68
C ALA A 22 17.52 -14.16 -0.95
N ALA A 23 17.84 -13.94 -2.24
CA ALA A 23 18.77 -12.90 -2.60
C ALA A 23 18.36 -11.61 -1.86
N PRO A 24 19.32 -10.79 -1.37
CA PRO A 24 18.98 -9.62 -0.59
C PRO A 24 18.02 -8.73 -1.40
N VAL A 25 16.80 -8.57 -0.89
CA VAL A 25 15.81 -7.70 -1.51
C VAL A 25 16.31 -6.26 -1.39
N SER A 26 16.33 -5.53 -2.51
CA SER A 26 16.77 -4.14 -2.53
C SER A 26 15.98 -3.31 -1.51
N PRO A 27 16.65 -2.44 -0.72
CA PRO A 27 15.98 -1.53 0.20
C PRO A 27 14.84 -0.76 -0.46
N LEU A 28 13.80 -0.42 0.31
CA LEU A 28 12.72 0.42 -0.19
C LEU A 28 13.23 1.82 -0.49
N ALA A 29 12.88 2.33 -1.66
CA ALA A 29 13.13 3.68 -2.09
C ALA A 29 11.82 4.47 -2.15
N ARG A 30 11.91 5.79 -2.27
CA ARG A 30 10.72 6.66 -2.29
C ARG A 30 9.77 6.29 -3.43
N GLU A 31 10.33 5.89 -4.56
CA GLU A 31 9.61 5.53 -5.78
C GLU A 31 8.77 4.25 -5.60
N ASP A 32 9.08 3.40 -4.61
CA ASP A 32 8.29 2.20 -4.31
C ASP A 32 6.91 2.53 -3.74
N PHE A 33 6.74 3.74 -3.20
CA PHE A 33 5.48 4.29 -2.70
C PHE A 33 4.73 5.08 -3.78
N SER A 34 4.78 4.55 -5.01
CA SER A 34 4.09 5.09 -6.18
C SER A 34 3.39 4.01 -6.99
N THR A 35 2.44 4.45 -7.81
CA THR A 35 1.77 3.63 -8.82
C THR A 35 1.50 4.45 -10.08
N GLN A 36 1.32 3.75 -11.19
CA GLN A 36 0.88 4.32 -12.45
C GLN A 36 -0.58 3.93 -12.68
N ILE A 37 -1.47 4.93 -12.75
CA ILE A 37 -2.87 4.74 -13.11
C ILE A 37 -3.11 5.47 -14.41
N SER A 38 -3.41 4.72 -15.48
CA SER A 38 -3.46 5.25 -16.85
C SER A 38 -2.15 5.99 -17.19
N ASN A 39 -2.22 7.26 -17.60
CA ASN A 39 -1.05 8.09 -17.90
C ASN A 39 -0.61 8.98 -16.71
N THR A 40 -1.15 8.75 -15.52
CA THR A 40 -0.88 9.54 -14.32
C THR A 40 -0.05 8.75 -13.32
N ALA A 41 1.14 9.24 -13.01
CA ALA A 41 1.95 8.74 -11.91
C ALA A 41 1.44 9.34 -10.59
N LEU A 42 1.18 8.48 -9.62
CA LEU A 42 0.73 8.85 -8.28
C LEU A 42 1.77 8.41 -7.25
N SER A 43 2.19 9.33 -6.39
CA SER A 43 3.13 9.04 -5.30
C SER A 43 2.59 9.53 -3.96
N LEU A 44 2.87 8.81 -2.88
CA LEU A 44 2.57 9.32 -1.54
C LEU A 44 3.32 10.63 -1.29
N GLY A 45 2.64 11.60 -0.66
CA GLY A 45 3.17 12.95 -0.41
C GLY A 45 3.08 13.92 -1.59
N GLN A 46 2.68 13.46 -2.79
CA GLN A 46 2.39 14.35 -3.92
C GLN A 46 1.19 15.25 -3.61
N ASN A 47 1.23 16.51 -4.03
CA ASN A 47 0.09 17.42 -3.90
C ASN A 47 -1.14 16.86 -4.62
N TRP A 48 -2.27 16.83 -3.91
CA TRP A 48 -3.57 16.55 -4.46
C TRP A 48 -4.16 17.84 -5.04
N ASN A 49 -4.24 17.92 -6.36
CA ASN A 49 -4.67 19.13 -7.08
C ASN A 49 -5.50 18.77 -8.32
N PRO A 50 -6.15 19.76 -8.98
CA PRO A 50 -7.00 19.50 -10.15
C PRO A 50 -6.30 18.81 -11.32
N GLN A 51 -5.00 19.06 -11.51
CA GLN A 51 -4.21 18.44 -12.58
C GLN A 51 -4.01 16.94 -12.32
N VAL A 52 -3.73 16.55 -11.07
CA VAL A 52 -3.63 15.14 -10.68
C VAL A 52 -4.98 14.44 -10.76
N SER A 53 -6.03 15.03 -10.18
CA SER A 53 -7.35 14.39 -10.13
C SER A 53 -7.99 14.24 -11.51
N SER A 54 -7.83 15.24 -12.41
CA SER A 54 -8.33 15.15 -13.79
C SER A 54 -7.63 14.06 -14.61
N GLY A 55 -6.35 13.78 -14.33
CA GLY A 55 -5.60 12.69 -14.96
C GLY A 55 -6.07 11.28 -14.58
N LEU A 56 -6.92 11.16 -13.56
CA LEU A 56 -7.48 9.88 -13.10
C LEU A 56 -8.89 9.61 -13.66
N GLY A 57 -9.44 10.56 -14.42
CA GLY A 57 -10.81 10.51 -14.93
C GLY A 57 -11.83 10.98 -13.90
N LYS A 58 -13.10 10.64 -14.13
CA LYS A 58 -14.22 11.06 -13.27
C LYS A 58 -14.27 10.19 -12.01
N SER A 59 -14.25 10.82 -10.84
CA SER A 59 -14.52 10.17 -9.56
C SER A 59 -15.95 9.63 -9.53
N LEU A 60 -16.13 8.47 -8.90
CA LEU A 60 -17.43 7.90 -8.61
C LEU A 60 -18.04 8.54 -7.36
N GLN A 61 -17.20 8.88 -6.40
CA GLN A 61 -17.59 9.47 -5.13
C GLN A 61 -16.41 10.25 -4.52
N ASP A 62 -16.73 11.36 -3.88
CA ASP A 62 -15.78 12.20 -3.13
C ASP A 62 -16.40 12.51 -1.76
N ASP A 63 -15.79 12.02 -0.69
CA ASP A 63 -16.32 12.14 0.67
C ASP A 63 -15.29 12.70 1.64
N PHE A 64 -15.78 13.41 2.65
CA PHE A 64 -15.00 13.63 3.86
C PHE A 64 -14.88 12.31 4.64
N ALA A 65 -13.66 11.83 4.84
CA ALA A 65 -13.36 10.58 5.51
C ALA A 65 -13.13 10.73 7.02
N GLY A 66 -12.94 11.97 7.50
CA GLY A 66 -12.87 12.31 8.91
C GLY A 66 -11.69 13.18 9.30
N ASP A 67 -11.69 13.57 10.57
CA ASP A 67 -10.58 14.25 11.23
C ASP A 67 -9.80 13.26 12.10
N VAL A 68 -8.48 13.18 11.88
CA VAL A 68 -7.60 12.27 12.62
C VAL A 68 -6.67 13.08 13.53
N PRO A 69 -6.82 12.99 14.86
CA PRO A 69 -5.85 13.57 15.79
C PRO A 69 -4.53 12.79 15.74
N PHE A 70 -3.44 13.46 15.39
CA PHE A 70 -2.10 12.88 15.40
C PHE A 70 -1.03 13.93 15.70
N ASP A 71 -0.13 13.60 16.61
CA ASP A 71 1.08 14.39 16.92
C ASP A 71 0.81 15.89 17.18
N GLY A 72 -0.25 16.16 17.95
CA GLY A 72 -0.63 17.50 18.40
C GLY A 72 -1.54 18.30 17.45
N ALA A 73 -1.88 17.76 16.28
CA ALA A 73 -2.77 18.41 15.32
C ALA A 73 -3.93 17.47 14.90
N ASN A 74 -4.95 18.04 14.28
CA ASN A 74 -6.04 17.28 13.63
C ASN A 74 -5.90 17.42 12.12
N TYR A 75 -5.80 16.29 11.42
CA TYR A 75 -5.67 16.25 9.97
C TYR A 75 -6.97 15.79 9.33
N LYS A 76 -7.41 16.52 8.31
CA LYS A 76 -8.58 16.21 7.51
C LYS A 76 -8.23 15.20 6.44
N PHE A 77 -9.04 14.15 6.32
CA PHE A 77 -8.93 13.17 5.25
C PHE A 77 -10.14 13.24 4.34
N TYR A 78 -9.90 13.17 3.03
CA TYR A 78 -10.93 13.02 2.01
C TYR A 78 -10.66 11.76 1.20
N ARG A 79 -11.71 11.01 0.90
CA ARG A 79 -11.66 9.83 0.04
C ARG A 79 -12.17 10.19 -1.35
N HIS A 80 -11.41 9.81 -2.36
CA HIS A 80 -11.74 9.93 -3.77
C HIS A 80 -11.81 8.52 -4.37
N THR A 81 -13.02 8.07 -4.69
CA THR A 81 -13.27 6.70 -5.18
C THR A 81 -13.38 6.68 -6.69
N TYR A 82 -12.68 5.72 -7.30
CA TYR A 82 -12.66 5.49 -8.73
C TYR A 82 -12.97 4.02 -9.04
N ASN A 83 -13.16 3.70 -10.33
CA ASN A 83 -13.35 2.31 -10.72
C ASN A 83 -12.05 1.51 -10.52
N GLY A 84 -11.98 0.78 -9.40
CA GLY A 84 -10.91 -0.16 -9.08
C GLY A 84 -9.78 0.38 -8.21
N PHE A 85 -9.89 1.61 -7.69
CA PHE A 85 -8.95 2.17 -6.72
C PHE A 85 -9.57 3.34 -5.93
N ASP A 86 -8.98 3.64 -4.78
CA ASP A 86 -9.27 4.83 -3.97
C ASP A 86 -7.99 5.64 -3.72
N ILE A 87 -8.15 6.96 -3.69
CA ILE A 87 -7.12 7.90 -3.22
C ILE A 87 -7.63 8.57 -1.96
N TYR A 88 -6.80 8.59 -0.91
CA TYR A 88 -7.05 9.46 0.23
C TYR A 88 -6.13 10.65 0.15
N SER A 89 -6.73 11.83 0.09
CA SER A 89 -6.00 13.08 0.26
C SER A 89 -6.11 13.55 1.70
N ALA A 90 -5.05 14.16 2.22
CA ALA A 90 -5.04 14.72 3.56
C ALA A 90 -4.18 15.96 3.64
N ASN A 91 -4.52 16.88 4.54
CA ASN A 91 -3.64 18.00 4.90
C ASN A 91 -2.54 17.57 5.90
N LEU A 92 -2.11 16.31 5.85
CA LEU A 92 -1.19 15.70 6.82
C LEU A 92 0.11 16.51 7.00
N TRP A 93 0.44 16.86 8.24
CA TRP A 93 1.59 17.68 8.65
C TRP A 93 1.60 19.11 8.09
N TRP A 94 0.45 19.69 7.72
CA TRP A 94 0.40 21.09 7.25
C TRP A 94 1.09 22.06 8.23
N ASP A 95 0.90 21.83 9.52
CA ASP A 95 1.44 22.60 10.64
C ASP A 95 2.98 22.46 10.82
N LYS A 96 3.57 21.39 10.28
CA LYS A 96 5.00 21.08 10.41
C LYS A 96 5.79 21.23 9.12
N ALA A 97 5.09 21.30 7.99
CA ALA A 97 5.68 21.34 6.65
C ALA A 97 5.63 22.73 6.01
N GLU A 98 5.28 23.78 6.77
CA GLU A 98 5.07 25.15 6.27
C GLU A 98 4.08 25.19 5.08
N ARG A 99 2.99 24.40 5.16
CA ARG A 99 1.94 24.34 4.14
C ARG A 99 0.65 24.96 4.67
N ASP A 100 -0.23 25.36 3.75
CA ASP A 100 -1.56 25.84 4.14
C ASP A 100 -2.40 24.69 4.72
N ILE A 101 -3.32 25.00 5.62
CA ILE A 101 -4.29 24.01 6.16
C ILE A 101 -5.18 23.43 5.05
N ASP A 102 -5.36 24.17 3.95
CA ASP A 102 -6.10 23.76 2.76
C ASP A 102 -5.21 23.11 1.68
N ASP A 103 -3.93 22.88 1.95
CA ASP A 103 -3.05 22.10 1.07
C ASP A 103 -3.16 20.60 1.37
N TYR A 104 -3.64 19.83 0.40
CA TYR A 104 -3.79 18.38 0.50
C TYR A 104 -2.70 17.64 -0.26
N ILE A 105 -2.25 16.52 0.30
CA ILE A 105 -1.33 15.56 -0.32
C ILE A 105 -1.98 14.19 -0.42
N ILE A 106 -1.47 13.33 -1.31
CA ILE A 106 -1.84 11.92 -1.37
C ILE A 106 -1.27 11.22 -0.13
N ALA A 107 -2.16 10.84 0.80
CA ALA A 107 -1.79 10.15 2.02
C ALA A 107 -1.89 8.62 1.89
N GLN A 108 -2.80 8.13 1.04
CA GLN A 108 -2.96 6.70 0.79
C GLN A 108 -3.44 6.45 -0.63
N ILE A 109 -2.97 5.34 -1.21
CA ILE A 109 -3.42 4.81 -2.49
C ILE A 109 -3.86 3.37 -2.25
N THR A 110 -5.09 3.03 -2.58
CA THR A 110 -5.65 1.68 -2.39
C THR A 110 -6.07 1.11 -3.73
N LEU A 111 -5.55 -0.06 -4.10
CA LEU A 111 -5.85 -0.72 -5.36
C LEU A 111 -6.79 -1.90 -5.10
N HIS A 112 -7.92 -1.94 -5.80
CA HIS A 112 -8.98 -2.94 -5.62
C HIS A 112 -9.05 -3.96 -6.75
N THR A 113 -8.35 -3.72 -7.86
CA THR A 113 -8.36 -4.61 -9.03
C THR A 113 -6.95 -5.02 -9.47
N PRO A 114 -6.80 -6.19 -10.12
CA PRO A 114 -5.50 -6.67 -10.63
C PRO A 114 -4.91 -5.83 -11.76
N GLN A 115 -5.70 -4.92 -12.35
CA GLN A 115 -5.28 -4.04 -13.44
C GLN A 115 -4.16 -3.09 -13.00
N TYR A 116 -4.19 -2.64 -11.74
CA TYR A 116 -3.22 -1.71 -11.19
C TYR A 116 -2.22 -2.43 -10.29
N LYS A 117 -0.98 -1.92 -10.25
CA LYS A 117 0.12 -2.53 -9.51
C LYS A 117 0.96 -1.46 -8.82
N THR A 118 1.56 -1.81 -7.70
CA THR A 118 2.64 -1.02 -7.08
C THR A 118 3.83 -0.90 -8.04
N ARG A 119 4.74 0.03 -7.76
CA ARG A 119 5.97 0.22 -8.54
C ARG A 119 6.77 -1.07 -8.76
N ARG A 120 6.83 -1.96 -7.75
CA ARG A 120 7.53 -3.25 -7.84
C ARG A 120 6.70 -4.37 -8.47
N GLY A 121 5.47 -4.10 -8.90
CA GLY A 121 4.62 -5.02 -9.65
C GLY A 121 3.67 -5.88 -8.81
N VAL A 122 3.52 -5.60 -7.51
CA VAL A 122 2.50 -6.25 -6.67
C VAL A 122 1.13 -5.66 -6.98
N GLY A 123 0.13 -6.51 -7.19
CA GLY A 123 -1.26 -6.10 -7.40
C GLY A 123 -2.23 -7.05 -6.69
N VAL A 124 -3.53 -6.79 -6.83
CA VAL A 124 -4.57 -7.64 -6.24
C VAL A 124 -4.45 -9.07 -6.78
N GLY A 125 -4.42 -10.05 -5.88
CA GLY A 125 -4.24 -11.47 -6.20
C GLY A 125 -2.81 -11.99 -6.06
N ALA A 126 -1.82 -11.12 -5.75
CA ALA A 126 -0.46 -11.57 -5.46
C ALA A 126 -0.41 -12.42 -4.18
N THR A 127 0.41 -13.47 -4.20
CA THR A 127 0.67 -14.34 -3.05
C THR A 127 1.63 -13.68 -2.04
N ALA A 128 1.63 -14.15 -0.80
CA ALA A 128 2.57 -13.68 0.22
C ALA A 128 4.04 -13.87 -0.21
N ASP A 129 4.35 -14.98 -0.90
CA ASP A 129 5.69 -15.27 -1.40
C ASP A 129 6.12 -14.30 -2.51
N GLU A 130 5.21 -13.94 -3.41
CA GLU A 130 5.47 -12.93 -4.43
C GLU A 130 5.75 -11.55 -3.81
N ILE A 131 4.98 -11.18 -2.79
CA ILE A 131 5.20 -9.94 -2.04
C ILE A 131 6.56 -9.99 -1.32
N ALA A 132 6.86 -11.07 -0.60
CA ALA A 132 8.10 -11.22 0.15
C ALA A 132 9.33 -11.21 -0.76
N ARG A 133 9.23 -11.77 -1.97
CA ARG A 133 10.30 -11.72 -2.97
C ARG A 133 10.59 -10.30 -3.47
N LEU A 134 9.57 -9.42 -3.51
CA LEU A 134 9.68 -8.07 -4.07
C LEU A 134 9.94 -6.99 -3.00
N PHE A 135 9.36 -7.13 -1.80
CA PHE A 135 9.41 -6.15 -0.71
C PHE A 135 10.15 -6.64 0.52
N GLY A 136 10.56 -7.91 0.55
CA GLY A 136 11.16 -8.56 1.72
C GLY A 136 10.09 -9.11 2.68
N PRO A 137 10.51 -9.86 3.70
CA PRO A 137 9.60 -10.52 4.65
C PRO A 137 8.82 -9.56 5.58
N GLY A 138 9.05 -8.25 5.45
CA GLY A 138 8.67 -7.27 6.45
C GLY A 138 9.51 -7.39 7.73
N LYS A 139 9.51 -6.34 8.54
CA LYS A 139 10.01 -6.42 9.93
C LYS A 139 8.82 -6.25 10.85
N ARG A 140 8.62 -7.19 11.76
CA ARG A 140 7.79 -6.94 12.93
C ARG A 140 8.63 -6.06 13.85
N VAL A 141 8.11 -4.88 14.19
CA VAL A 141 8.67 -4.07 15.27
C VAL A 141 8.16 -4.71 16.56
N ASP A 142 9.08 -5.33 17.30
CA ASP A 142 8.83 -5.88 18.63
C ASP A 142 8.87 -4.78 19.70
#